data_AF-A0A932REY1-F1
#
_entry.id   AF-A0A932REY1-F1
#
_cell.length_a   1.000
_cell.length_b   1.000
_cell.length_c   1.000
_cell.angle_alpha   90.00
_cell.angle_beta   90.00
_cell.angle_gamma   90.00
#
_symmetry.space_group_name_H-M   'P 1'
#
loop_
_entity.id
_entity.type
_entity.pdbx_description
1 polymer ?
#
loop_
_entity_poly.entity_id
_entity_poly.type
_entity_poly.pdbx_seq_one_letter_code
_entity_poly.pdbx_strand_id
1 'polypeptide(L)' 'MRKAKEKYGAYWQLSYTYRGKGKTEYIREAFVEQVKIETANFKRYRKLFDRLIKLSIELSRLKMAAGKKAGQSS' A
#
# COMPACT_ATOMS: atom_id res chain seq x y z
N MET A 1 8.95 -10.86 8.07
CA MET A 1 9.70 -10.26 6.95
C MET A 1 10.93 -11.11 6.68
N ARG A 2 11.06 -11.72 5.49
CA ARG A 2 12.17 -12.62 5.18
C ARG A 2 13.40 -11.81 4.73
N LYS A 3 14.56 -12.15 5.31
CA LYS A 3 15.88 -11.53 5.09
C LYS A 3 16.28 -11.68 3.62
N ALA A 4 16.53 -10.58 2.92
CA ALA A 4 17.27 -10.59 1.67
C ALA A 4 18.75 -10.38 2.02
N LYS A 5 19.54 -11.46 2.03
CA LYS A 5 20.98 -11.33 2.16
C LYS A 5 21.66 -12.52 1.51
N GLU A 6 22.05 -12.35 0.25
CA GLU A 6 23.12 -13.13 -0.37
C GLU A 6 23.70 -12.29 -1.51
N LYS A 7 24.98 -11.92 -1.37
CA LYS A 7 25.74 -11.16 -2.37
C LYS A 7 26.17 -12.13 -3.47
N TYR A 8 25.45 -12.14 -4.59
CA TYR A 8 25.90 -12.81 -5.81
C TYR A 8 26.37 -11.75 -6.81
N GLY A 9 27.67 -11.38 -6.73
CA GLY A 9 28.26 -10.41 -7.66
C GLY A 9 27.59 -9.03 -7.63
N ALA A 10 27.81 -8.21 -8.66
CA ALA A 10 27.39 -6.80 -8.79
C ALA A 10 25.86 -6.54 -8.78
N TYR A 11 25.05 -7.48 -8.31
CA TYR A 11 23.60 -7.43 -8.28
C TYR A 11 23.06 -7.75 -6.88
N TRP A 12 22.07 -6.97 -6.48
CA TRP A 12 21.33 -7.10 -5.23
C TRP A 12 19.95 -7.67 -5.53
N GLN A 13 19.57 -8.72 -4.80
CA GLN A 13 18.22 -9.28 -4.88
C GLN A 13 17.25 -8.42 -4.06
N LEU A 14 16.24 -7.86 -4.71
CA LEU A 14 15.16 -7.13 -4.06
C LEU A 14 13.84 -7.87 -4.23
N SER A 15 13.24 -8.27 -3.11
CA SER A 15 11.89 -8.85 -3.10
C SER A 15 10.87 -7.85 -2.57
N TYR A 16 9.82 -7.60 -3.36
CA TYR A 16 8.72 -6.72 -2.99
C TYR A 16 7.39 -7.27 -3.50
N THR A 17 6.28 -6.83 -2.90
CA THR A 17 4.93 -7.26 -3.29
C THR A 17 4.25 -6.16 -4.09
N TYR A 18 3.88 -6.45 -5.33
CA TYR A 18 3.15 -5.55 -6.21
C TYR A 18 1.88 -6.23 -6.70
N ARG A 19 0.73 -5.55 -6.57
CA ARG A 19 -0.60 -6.09 -6.95
C ARG A 19 -0.91 -7.48 -6.37
N GLY A 20 -0.48 -7.75 -5.13
CA GLY A 20 -0.69 -9.05 -4.47
C GLY A 20 0.23 -10.17 -4.95
N LYS A 21 1.15 -9.90 -5.88
CA LYS A 21 2.15 -10.86 -6.35
C LYS A 21 3.51 -10.50 -5.77
N GLY A 22 4.23 -11.49 -5.26
CA GLY A 22 5.64 -11.33 -4.89
C GLY A 22 6.47 -11.22 -6.16
N LYS A 23 7.25 -10.15 -6.28
CA LYS A 23 8.23 -9.96 -7.35
C LYS A 23 9.62 -9.94 -6.73
N THR A 24 10.55 -10.59 -7.40
CA THR A 24 11.97 -10.57 -7.04
C THR A 24 12.75 -10.10 -8.25
N GLU A 25 13.50 -9.02 -8.07
CA GLU A 25 14.34 -8.43 -9.12
C GLU A 25 15.80 -8.40 -8.69
N TYR A 26 16.69 -8.55 -9.66
CA TYR A 26 18.13 -8.41 -9.46
C TYR A 26 18.52 -7.02 -9.97
N ILE A 27 18.83 -6.11 -9.04
CA ILE A 27 19.13 -4.72 -9.33
C ILE A 27 20.60 -4.41 -9.08
N ARG A 28 21.19 -3.55 -9.90
CA ARG A 28 22.55 -3.05 -9.66
C ARG A 28 22.57 -2.22 -8.38
N GLU A 29 23.68 -2.26 -7.65
CA GLU A 29 23.85 -1.56 -6.37
C GLU A 29 23.43 -0.08 -6.41
N ALA A 30 23.80 0.62 -7.49
CA ALA A 30 23.47 2.03 -7.71
C ALA A 30 21.96 2.34 -7.61
N PHE A 31 21.09 1.39 -7.94
CA PHE A 31 19.63 1.58 -7.94
C PHE A 31 18.95 1.00 -6.70
N VAL A 32 19.67 0.28 -5.83
CA VAL A 32 19.08 -0.38 -4.65
C VAL A 32 18.39 0.62 -3.74
N GLU A 33 19.04 1.76 -3.48
CA GLU A 33 18.49 2.74 -2.56
C GLU A 33 17.28 3.47 -3.15
N GLN A 34 17.32 3.77 -4.44
CA GLN A 34 16.18 4.35 -5.16
C GLN A 34 14.96 3.43 -5.06
N VAL A 35 15.10 2.14 -5.44
CA VAL A 35 13.95 1.21 -5.47
C VAL A 35 13.41 0.94 -4.06
N LYS A 36 14.27 0.97 -3.02
CA LYS A 36 13.81 0.91 -1.62
C LYS A 36 12.93 2.10 -1.24
N ILE A 37 13.34 3.32 -1.61
CA ILE A 37 12.58 4.54 -1.33
C ILE A 37 11.24 4.50 -2.06
N GLU A 38 11.23 4.15 -3.34
CA GLU A 38 10.00 4.01 -4.14
C GLU A 38 9.05 2.98 -3.54
N THR A 39 9.57 1.82 -3.14
CA THR A 39 8.77 0.76 -2.48
C THR A 39 8.22 1.22 -1.13
N ALA A 40 8.98 1.98 -0.35
CA ALA A 40 8.52 2.53 0.92
C ALA A 40 7.41 3.59 0.72
N ASN A 41 7.57 4.47 -0.27
CA ASN A 41 6.58 5.47 -0.63
C ASN A 41 5.28 4.82 -1.09
N PHE A 42 5.35 3.80 -1.95
CA PHE A 42 4.19 3.04 -2.38
C PHE A 42 3.43 2.42 -1.19
N LYS A 43 4.15 1.83 -0.22
CA LYS A 43 3.53 1.28 1.00
C LYS A 43 2.83 2.35 1.82
N ARG A 44 3.42 3.55 1.95
CA ARG A 44 2.79 4.68 2.66
C ARG A 44 1.53 5.16 1.94
N TYR A 45 1.61 5.36 0.62
CA TYR A 45 0.47 5.75 -0.20
C TYR A 45 -0.69 4.76 -0.07
N ARG A 46 -0.40 3.47 -0.18
CA ARG A 46 -1.42 2.42 -0.02
C ARG A 46 -2.14 2.49 1.32
N LYS A 47 -1.42 2.69 2.43
CA LYS A 47 -2.03 2.85 3.76
C LYS A 47 -2.95 4.07 3.85
N LEU A 48 -2.54 5.19 3.24
CA LEU A 48 -3.36 6.40 3.20
C LEU A 48 -4.63 6.17 2.37
N PHE A 49 -4.50 5.51 1.23
CA PHE A 49 -5.62 5.18 0.36
C PHE A 49 -6.62 4.23 1.02
N ASP A 50 -6.12 3.18 1.68
CA ASP A 50 -6.95 2.24 2.45
C ASP A 50 -7.74 2.96 3.55
N ARG A 51 -7.10 3.90 4.26
CA ARG A 51 -7.75 4.73 5.28
C ARG A 51 -8.80 5.66 4.69
N LEU A 52 -8.50 6.27 3.54
CA LEU A 52 -9.43 7.15 2.84
C LEU A 52 -10.69 6.39 2.43
N ILE A 53 -10.55 5.21 1.82
CA ILE A 53 -11.69 4.36 1.43
C ILE A 53 -12.55 4.04 2.65
N LYS A 54 -11.92 3.61 3.75
CA LYS A 54 -12.63 3.28 4.99
C LYS A 54 -13.47 4.47 5.48
N LEU A 55 -12.86 5.66 5.58
CA LEU A 55 -13.54 6.87 6.05
C LEU A 55 -14.67 7.29 5.10
N SER A 56 -14.49 7.16 3.78
CA SER A 56 -15.52 7.46 2.79
C SER A 56 -16.74 6.54 2.93
N ILE A 57 -16.52 5.25 3.19
CA ILE A 57 -17.60 4.28 3.45
C ILE A 57 -18.32 4.62 4.76
N GLU A 58 -17.59 4.92 5.84
CA GLU A 58 -18.16 5.33 7.13
C GLU A 58 -19.01 6.60 6.97
N LEU A 59 -18.50 7.61 6.26
CA LEU A 59 -19.24 8.83 5.97
C LEU A 59 -20.52 8.56 5.18
N SER A 60 -20.47 7.70 4.16
CA SER A 60 -21.65 7.31 3.39
C SER A 60 -22.72 6.64 4.27
N ARG A 61 -22.30 5.72 5.15
CA ARG A 61 -23.19 5.07 6.12
C ARG A 61 -23.86 6.06 7.07
N LEU A 62 -23.11 7.03 7.59
CA LEU A 62 -23.65 8.08 8.44
C LEU A 62 -24.67 8.95 7.71
N LYS A 63 -24.39 9.33 6.46
CA LYS A 63 -25.34 10.09 5.62
C LYS A 63 -26.64 9.33 5.37
N MET A 64 -26.55 8.03 5.05
CA MET A 64 -27.74 7.18 4.88
C MET A 64 -28.55 7.05 6.17
N ALA A 65 -27.89 6.88 7.32
CA ALA A 65 -28.55 6.80 8.61
C ALA A 65 -29.24 8.13 9.00
N ALA A 66 -28.61 9.27 8.72
CA ALA A 66 -29.19 10.59 8.97
C ALA A 66 -30.42 10.85 8.09
N GLY A 67 -30.34 10.50 6.79
CA GLY A 67 -31.48 10.60 5.88
C GLY A 67 -32.65 9.70 6.29
N LYS A 68 -32.37 8.49 6.79
CA LYS A 68 -33.40 7.57 7.31
C LYS A 68 -34.13 8.12 8.54
N LYS A 69 -33.44 8.84 9.42
CA LYS A 69 -34.08 9.51 10.57
C LYS A 69 -35.00 10.66 10.14
N ALA A 70 -34.63 11.41 9.10
CA ALA A 70 -35.46 12.51 8.59
C ALA A 70 -36.76 12.03 7.90
N GLY A 71 -36.75 10.84 7.28
CA GLY A 71 -37.92 10.27 6.62
C GLY A 71 -38.84 9.41 7.51
N GLN A 72 -38.52 9.23 8.79
CA GLN A 72 -39.35 8.46 9.75
C GLN A 72 -40.10 9.37 10.74
N SER A 73 -40.01 10.69 10.57
CA SER A 73 -40.70 11.69 11.40
C SER A 73 -41.79 12.45 10.63
N SER A 74 -42.34 11.85 9.56
CA SER A 74 -43.52 12.35 8.84
C SER A 74 -44.56 11.26 8.70
#